data_AF-A0A8B9KXA5-F1
#
_entry.id   AF-A0A8B9KXA5-F1
#
_cell.length_a   1.000
_cell.length_b   1.000
_cell.length_c   1.000
_cell.angle_alpha   90.00
_cell.angle_beta   90.00
_cell.angle_gamma   90.00
#
_symmetry.space_group_name_H-M   'P 1'
#
loop_
_entity.id
_entity.type
_entity.pdbx_description
1 polymer ?
#
loop_
_entity_poly.entity_id
_entity_poly.type
_entity_poly.pdbx_seq_one_letter_code
_entity_poly.pdbx_strand_id
1 'polypeptide(L)'
;MSFRSAVMAEKEESTVEMEETNTNSRAEDEELADGKEDGLEQEEVECANLEEGGGDGDEDEDDDDDDEDQIDNESKKKTDQDKGKKCVPGIVYLGHIPPRLRPKNLRIMLGAYGEIGRIFLQPEDHSVTRKKRKAGNNGKNFIEGWVEFRDKRVAKRVAASLHNTPMTNRKRSQFISDLWSLKYLHRFQWCHLSERLAYEQTVYHQRMRTEISQAKRETNFYLASVEKSQTLDRLRKKKQKKGEAVQDKSWDFTQRRTEDEMRLEKMKKKGLSKKNLQKAQEKSKAIQEKAQSNVSLLAKIFSSGRSKD
;
A
#
# COMPACT_ATOMS: atom_id res chain seq x y z
N MET A 1 74.47 -2.69 -55.99
CA MET A 1 73.03 -2.45 -56.21
C MET A 1 72.47 -1.82 -54.94
N SER A 2 71.75 -0.71 -55.10
CA SER A 2 71.15 0.23 -54.11
C SER A 2 70.77 -0.37 -52.74
N PHE A 3 71.21 0.22 -51.61
CA PHE A 3 70.62 1.35 -50.82
C PHE A 3 69.17 1.07 -50.36
N ARG A 4 68.71 1.26 -49.12
CA ARG A 4 69.07 2.05 -47.90
C ARG A 4 68.10 1.51 -46.80
N SER A 5 68.27 1.63 -45.48
CA SER A 5 68.24 2.87 -44.70
C SER A 5 68.28 2.56 -43.20
N ALA A 6 68.75 3.53 -42.43
CA ALA A 6 69.17 3.45 -41.03
C ALA A 6 68.18 4.09 -40.03
N VAL A 7 68.49 3.79 -38.78
CA VAL A 7 67.87 3.96 -37.46
C VAL A 7 67.92 5.40 -36.88
N MET A 8 66.87 5.72 -36.07
CA MET A 8 66.69 6.67 -34.93
C MET A 8 67.07 8.16 -34.98
N ALA A 9 66.15 8.99 -34.45
CA ALA A 9 66.43 10.09 -33.50
C ALA A 9 65.14 10.54 -32.76
N GLU A 10 65.30 10.89 -31.47
CA GLU A 10 64.27 11.37 -30.52
C GLU A 10 64.08 12.91 -30.54
N LYS A 11 62.98 13.32 -29.88
CA LYS A 11 62.74 14.57 -29.08
C LYS A 11 62.28 15.86 -29.79
N GLU A 12 61.13 16.39 -29.34
CA GLU A 12 60.99 17.74 -28.72
C GLU A 12 59.56 18.03 -28.22
N GLU A 13 59.46 18.67 -27.05
CA GLU A 13 58.25 19.25 -26.43
C GLU A 13 57.94 20.63 -27.02
N SER A 14 56.66 21.04 -27.06
CA SER A 14 56.29 22.45 -27.22
C SER A 14 55.05 22.82 -26.40
N THR A 15 55.18 23.94 -25.69
CA THR A 15 54.23 24.67 -24.84
C THR A 15 53.29 25.53 -25.67
N VAL A 16 52.01 25.67 -25.28
CA VAL A 16 51.14 26.78 -25.74
C VAL A 16 50.28 27.30 -24.60
N GLU A 17 50.34 28.62 -24.42
CA GLU A 17 49.62 29.45 -23.47
C GLU A 17 48.20 29.82 -23.93
N MET A 18 47.49 30.42 -22.97
CA MET A 18 46.12 30.93 -22.90
C MET A 18 45.78 32.00 -23.96
N GLU A 19 44.58 31.96 -24.55
CA GLU A 19 43.88 33.16 -25.06
C GLU A 19 42.39 33.13 -24.69
N GLU A 20 41.95 34.20 -24.01
CA GLU A 20 40.55 34.54 -23.77
C GLU A 20 39.95 35.19 -25.03
N THR A 21 38.75 34.76 -25.45
CA THR A 21 37.86 35.65 -26.22
C THR A 21 36.42 35.60 -25.69
N ASN A 22 35.89 36.81 -25.60
CA ASN A 22 34.64 37.24 -25.00
C ASN A 22 33.49 37.24 -26.03
N THR A 23 32.26 37.33 -25.52
CA THR A 23 30.99 37.73 -26.17
C THR A 23 30.17 36.64 -26.89
N ASN A 24 29.00 36.27 -26.38
CA ASN A 24 27.73 36.96 -26.59
C ASN A 24 26.52 36.06 -26.28
N SER A 25 25.46 36.70 -25.80
CA SER A 25 24.15 36.21 -25.38
C SER A 25 23.37 35.36 -26.40
N ARG A 26 22.69 34.31 -25.92
CA ARG A 26 21.35 33.93 -26.38
C ARG A 26 20.65 33.17 -25.24
N ALA A 27 19.57 33.75 -24.74
CA ALA A 27 18.63 33.08 -23.86
C ALA A 27 17.88 32.02 -24.66
N GLU A 28 17.90 30.78 -24.17
CA GLU A 28 16.96 29.74 -24.58
C GLU A 28 16.06 29.44 -23.39
N ASP A 29 14.79 29.78 -23.63
CA ASP A 29 13.62 29.60 -22.81
C ASP A 29 13.20 28.13 -22.99
N GLU A 30 13.63 27.27 -22.08
CA GLU A 30 13.18 25.87 -22.03
C GLU A 30 11.94 25.81 -21.14
N GLU A 31 10.78 25.90 -21.79
CA GLU A 31 9.50 25.54 -21.21
C GLU A 31 9.53 24.10 -20.73
N LEU A 32 9.48 23.92 -19.41
CA LEU A 32 9.24 22.63 -18.77
C LEU A 32 7.82 22.20 -19.07
N ALA A 33 7.71 21.33 -20.07
CA ALA A 33 6.51 20.62 -20.46
C ALA A 33 5.82 20.00 -19.25
N ASP A 34 4.57 20.39 -19.11
CA ASP A 34 3.51 19.85 -18.27
C ASP A 34 3.60 18.31 -18.19
N GLY A 35 3.87 17.83 -16.97
CA GLY A 35 3.90 16.41 -16.66
C GLY A 35 2.51 15.85 -16.79
N LYS A 36 2.25 15.22 -17.93
CA LYS A 36 1.06 14.43 -18.25
C LYS A 36 0.58 13.67 -17.01
N GLU A 37 -0.51 14.16 -16.43
CA GLU A 37 -1.29 13.43 -15.45
C GLU A 37 -1.83 12.18 -16.16
N ASP A 38 -1.16 11.05 -15.97
CA ASP A 38 -1.78 9.76 -16.24
C ASP A 38 -2.91 9.60 -15.22
N GLY A 39 -4.08 10.10 -15.63
CA GLY A 39 -5.36 9.80 -15.03
C GLY A 39 -5.56 8.29 -15.07
N LEU A 40 -5.21 7.63 -13.96
CA LEU A 40 -5.76 6.33 -13.64
C LEU A 40 -7.24 6.56 -13.39
N GLU A 41 -8.02 6.47 -14.46
CA GLU A 41 -9.45 6.28 -14.44
C GLU A 41 -9.74 5.21 -13.39
N GLN A 42 -10.38 5.65 -12.31
CA GLN A 42 -10.99 4.74 -11.37
C GLN A 42 -12.14 4.11 -12.15
N GLU A 43 -11.97 2.88 -12.61
CA GLU A 43 -13.13 2.01 -12.82
C GLU A 43 -13.73 1.81 -11.42
N GLU A 44 -14.63 2.72 -11.05
CA GLU A 44 -15.62 2.46 -10.02
C GLU A 44 -16.40 1.24 -10.48
N VAL A 45 -16.06 0.07 -9.94
CA VAL A 45 -16.97 -1.07 -9.97
C VAL A 45 -18.15 -0.69 -9.08
N GLU A 46 -19.15 -0.11 -9.72
CA GLU A 46 -20.46 0.20 -9.16
C GLU A 46 -21.12 -1.14 -8.79
N CYS A 47 -20.81 -1.63 -7.58
CA CYS A 47 -21.66 -2.62 -6.93
C CYS A 47 -22.96 -1.90 -6.60
N ALA A 48 -23.97 -2.11 -7.45
CA ALA A 48 -25.32 -1.60 -7.22
C ALA A 48 -25.74 -1.88 -5.77
N ASN A 49 -25.81 -0.80 -4.98
CA ASN A 49 -26.55 -0.75 -3.73
C ASN A 49 -28.02 -1.02 -4.08
N LEU A 50 -28.47 -2.25 -3.85
CA LEU A 50 -29.88 -2.51 -3.64
C LEU A 50 -30.19 -2.12 -2.19
N GLU A 51 -30.70 -0.90 -2.02
CA GLU A 51 -31.31 -0.49 -0.76
C GLU A 51 -32.50 -1.40 -0.42
N GLU A 52 -32.67 -1.57 0.89
CA GLU A 52 -33.59 -2.47 1.56
C GLU A 52 -35.05 -2.38 1.09
N GLY A 53 -35.61 -3.55 0.80
CA GLY A 53 -37.04 -3.82 0.94
C GLY A 53 -37.18 -5.02 1.87
N GLY A 54 -37.64 -4.80 3.10
CA GLY A 54 -37.88 -5.83 4.09
C GLY A 54 -38.84 -6.93 3.59
N GLY A 55 -38.51 -8.17 3.92
CA GLY A 55 -39.29 -9.36 3.63
C GLY A 55 -38.75 -10.53 4.45
N ASP A 56 -39.46 -10.80 5.53
CA ASP A 56 -39.27 -11.79 6.59
C ASP A 56 -39.25 -13.25 6.10
N GLY A 57 -38.55 -14.12 6.85
CA GLY A 57 -38.72 -15.58 6.88
C GLY A 57 -37.97 -16.41 5.83
N ASP A 58 -36.85 -17.03 6.23
CA ASP A 58 -36.81 -18.50 6.31
C ASP A 58 -35.60 -18.96 7.14
N GLU A 59 -35.91 -19.77 8.14
CA GLU A 59 -35.01 -20.50 9.00
C GLU A 59 -34.35 -21.61 8.15
N ASP A 60 -33.06 -21.50 7.87
CA ASP A 60 -32.30 -22.67 7.41
C ASP A 60 -32.05 -23.56 8.65
N GLU A 61 -33.09 -24.31 9.00
CA GLU A 61 -33.01 -25.51 9.81
C GLU A 61 -32.01 -26.49 9.20
N ASP A 62 -31.35 -27.21 10.10
CA ASP A 62 -30.36 -28.23 9.87
C ASP A 62 -30.81 -29.26 8.81
N ASP A 63 -29.98 -29.45 7.78
CA ASP A 63 -30.07 -30.61 6.89
C ASP A 63 -28.75 -31.38 6.97
N ASP A 64 -28.55 -31.98 8.15
CA ASP A 64 -27.72 -33.15 8.35
C ASP A 64 -28.42 -34.35 7.67
N ASP A 65 -28.20 -34.50 6.36
CA ASP A 65 -28.46 -35.77 5.68
C ASP A 65 -27.16 -36.57 5.55
N ASP A 66 -26.95 -37.41 6.55
CA ASP A 66 -26.29 -38.71 6.44
C ASP A 66 -27.01 -39.52 5.35
N ASP A 67 -26.35 -39.72 4.20
CA ASP A 67 -26.78 -40.66 3.17
C ASP A 67 -25.67 -41.73 3.03
N GLU A 68 -25.57 -42.60 4.04
CA GLU A 68 -25.22 -44.00 3.81
C GLU A 68 -26.46 -44.70 3.26
N ASP A 69 -26.46 -45.09 1.98
CA ASP A 69 -26.89 -46.45 1.62
C ASP A 69 -26.68 -46.84 0.15
N GLN A 70 -26.15 -48.06 0.03
CA GLN A 70 -26.50 -49.16 -0.88
C GLN A 70 -26.52 -48.93 -2.41
N ILE A 71 -25.59 -49.66 -3.04
CA ILE A 71 -25.46 -49.84 -4.48
C ILE A 71 -26.42 -50.94 -4.93
N ASP A 72 -27.57 -50.55 -5.46
CA ASP A 72 -28.47 -51.46 -6.15
C ASP A 72 -28.73 -50.98 -7.59
N ASN A 73 -28.36 -51.84 -8.54
CA ASN A 73 -28.55 -51.74 -9.98
C ASN A 73 -30.02 -51.43 -10.36
N GLU A 74 -30.25 -50.58 -11.36
CA GLU A 74 -30.57 -50.98 -12.74
C GLU A 74 -31.11 -49.79 -13.56
N SER A 75 -30.91 -49.87 -14.86
CA SER A 75 -31.03 -48.83 -15.87
C SER A 75 -32.41 -48.15 -16.00
N LYS A 76 -32.42 -46.82 -16.18
CA LYS A 76 -33.41 -46.11 -17.02
C LYS A 76 -32.95 -44.71 -17.43
N LYS A 77 -32.73 -44.53 -18.73
CA LYS A 77 -32.71 -43.25 -19.46
C LYS A 77 -34.01 -42.47 -19.24
N LYS A 78 -33.93 -41.21 -18.79
CA LYS A 78 -34.81 -40.06 -19.13
C LYS A 78 -34.02 -38.76 -18.85
N THR A 79 -33.38 -38.13 -19.84
CA THR A 79 -33.84 -36.92 -20.57
C THR A 79 -34.68 -35.94 -19.76
N ASP A 80 -34.12 -34.73 -19.63
CA ASP A 80 -34.73 -33.41 -19.41
C ASP A 80 -36.04 -33.36 -18.62
N GLN A 81 -35.96 -32.70 -17.44
CA GLN A 81 -36.88 -31.70 -16.87
C GLN A 81 -36.69 -31.68 -15.35
N ASP A 82 -35.65 -30.99 -14.87
CA ASP A 82 -35.60 -30.50 -13.49
C ASP A 82 -35.45 -28.98 -13.51
N LYS A 83 -36.43 -28.32 -14.16
CA LYS A 83 -36.58 -26.87 -14.15
C LYS A 83 -37.42 -26.50 -12.95
N GLY A 84 -36.80 -26.31 -11.79
CA GLY A 84 -37.55 -25.82 -10.63
C GLY A 84 -36.77 -25.57 -9.36
N LYS A 85 -35.61 -26.21 -9.17
CA LYS A 85 -34.79 -25.96 -7.99
C LYS A 85 -33.72 -24.92 -8.33
N LYS A 86 -33.71 -23.80 -7.61
CA LYS A 86 -32.65 -22.79 -7.74
C LYS A 86 -31.33 -23.48 -7.41
N CYS A 87 -30.53 -23.79 -8.43
CA CYS A 87 -29.23 -24.38 -8.23
C CYS A 87 -28.31 -23.35 -7.55
N VAL A 88 -27.88 -23.69 -6.34
CA VAL A 88 -26.90 -22.88 -5.62
C VAL A 88 -25.51 -23.17 -6.21
N PRO A 89 -24.77 -22.16 -6.67
CA PRO A 89 -23.43 -22.34 -7.19
C PRO A 89 -22.48 -22.84 -6.11
N GLY A 90 -21.51 -23.66 -6.52
CA GLY A 90 -20.48 -24.21 -5.65
C GLY A 90 -19.09 -23.92 -6.18
N ILE A 91 -18.17 -23.54 -5.28
CA ILE A 91 -16.79 -23.22 -5.65
C ILE A 91 -15.85 -24.35 -5.26
N VAL A 92 -14.93 -24.66 -6.18
CA VAL A 92 -13.85 -25.61 -5.99
C VAL A 92 -12.52 -24.88 -6.10
N TYR A 93 -11.70 -25.02 -5.08
CA TYR A 93 -10.31 -24.54 -5.03
C TYR A 93 -9.38 -25.54 -5.70
N LEU A 94 -8.44 -25.01 -6.47
CA LEU A 94 -7.33 -25.69 -7.11
C LEU A 94 -6.05 -25.27 -6.40
N GLY A 95 -5.46 -26.19 -5.63
CA GLY A 95 -4.25 -25.91 -4.87
C GLY A 95 -2.96 -26.02 -5.70
N HIS A 96 -2.98 -26.78 -6.79
CA HIS A 96 -1.82 -26.96 -7.67
C HIS A 96 -2.24 -26.85 -9.13
N ILE A 97 -1.57 -25.97 -9.87
CA ILE A 97 -1.82 -25.72 -11.28
C ILE A 97 -0.55 -26.02 -12.09
N PRO A 98 -0.61 -27.01 -12.99
CA PRO A 98 0.51 -27.31 -13.88
C PRO A 98 0.97 -26.12 -14.73
N PRO A 99 2.27 -26.06 -15.07
CA PRO A 99 2.78 -25.03 -15.96
C PRO A 99 2.07 -25.08 -17.32
N ARG A 100 1.80 -23.91 -17.91
CA ARG A 100 1.09 -23.74 -19.19
C ARG A 100 -0.39 -24.15 -19.18
N LEU A 101 -0.96 -24.55 -18.04
CA LEU A 101 -2.40 -24.76 -17.92
C LEU A 101 -3.12 -23.42 -17.96
N ARG A 102 -4.03 -23.24 -18.92
CA ARG A 102 -4.84 -22.02 -19.08
C ARG A 102 -6.28 -22.23 -18.59
N PRO A 103 -7.00 -21.18 -18.17
CA PRO A 103 -8.41 -21.28 -17.77
C PRO A 103 -9.31 -21.95 -18.83
N LYS A 104 -9.02 -21.72 -20.13
CA LYS A 104 -9.75 -22.38 -21.23
C LYS A 104 -9.58 -23.89 -21.24
N ASN A 105 -8.37 -24.40 -20.98
CA ASN A 105 -8.12 -25.84 -20.92
C ASN A 105 -8.79 -26.46 -19.70
N LEU A 106 -8.75 -25.76 -18.57
CA LEU A 106 -9.44 -26.17 -17.34
C LEU A 106 -10.96 -26.28 -17.57
N ARG A 107 -11.56 -25.32 -18.27
CA ARG A 107 -12.98 -25.37 -18.68
C ARG A 107 -13.30 -26.60 -19.53
N ILE A 108 -12.43 -26.95 -20.48
CA ILE A 108 -12.64 -28.13 -21.33
C ILE A 108 -12.55 -29.42 -20.52
N MET A 109 -11.55 -29.54 -19.63
CA MET A 109 -11.34 -30.76 -18.85
C MET A 109 -12.44 -30.96 -17.80
N LEU A 110 -12.79 -29.92 -17.05
CA LEU A 110 -13.82 -30.01 -16.02
C LEU A 110 -15.25 -29.93 -16.59
N GLY A 111 -15.41 -29.40 -17.81
CA GLY A 111 -16.71 -29.26 -18.47
C GLY A 111 -17.37 -30.60 -18.81
N ALA A 112 -16.60 -31.70 -18.83
CA ALA A 112 -17.13 -33.05 -18.97
C ALA A 112 -17.92 -33.53 -17.72
N TYR A 113 -17.68 -32.92 -16.55
CA TYR A 113 -18.30 -33.32 -15.29
C TYR A 113 -19.46 -32.42 -14.86
N GLY A 114 -19.52 -31.19 -15.38
CA GLY A 114 -20.59 -30.24 -15.06
C GLY A 114 -20.46 -28.90 -15.76
N GLU A 115 -21.52 -28.11 -15.67
CA GLU A 115 -21.53 -26.73 -16.18
C GLU A 115 -20.68 -25.82 -15.30
N ILE A 116 -19.69 -25.17 -15.93
CA ILE A 116 -18.76 -24.27 -15.26
C ILE A 116 -19.16 -22.82 -15.53
N GLY A 117 -19.29 -22.04 -14.47
CA GLY A 117 -19.47 -20.59 -14.52
C GLY A 117 -18.13 -19.88 -14.65
N ARG A 118 -17.74 -19.15 -13.61
CA ARG A 118 -16.52 -18.35 -13.54
C ARG A 118 -15.29 -19.20 -13.20
N ILE A 119 -14.14 -18.80 -13.73
CA ILE A 119 -12.84 -19.42 -13.46
C ILE A 119 -11.84 -18.30 -13.24
N PHE A 120 -11.12 -18.35 -12.11
CA PHE A 120 -10.08 -17.40 -11.76
C PHE A 120 -8.84 -18.20 -11.38
N LEU A 121 -7.71 -17.86 -11.99
CA LEU A 121 -6.42 -18.46 -11.67
C LEU A 121 -5.48 -17.35 -11.21
N GLN A 122 -4.96 -17.47 -10.00
CA GLN A 122 -4.01 -16.54 -9.41
C GLN A 122 -2.70 -16.63 -10.21
N PRO A 123 -2.27 -15.55 -10.90
CA PRO A 123 -0.96 -15.55 -11.53
C PRO A 123 0.15 -15.60 -10.48
N GLU A 124 1.31 -16.15 -10.85
CA GLU A 124 2.49 -16.04 -10.00
C GLU A 124 2.88 -14.58 -9.73
N ASP A 125 3.55 -14.34 -8.60
CA ASP A 125 4.05 -13.01 -8.25
C ASP A 125 4.89 -12.40 -9.39
N HIS A 126 4.74 -11.08 -9.55
CA HIS A 126 5.38 -10.32 -10.60
C HIS A 126 6.91 -10.38 -10.49
N SER A 127 7.45 -10.48 -9.26
CA SER A 127 8.89 -10.60 -9.03
C SER A 127 9.48 -11.90 -9.62
N VAL A 128 8.78 -13.03 -9.42
CA VAL A 128 9.16 -14.35 -9.93
C VAL A 128 9.02 -14.39 -11.45
N THR A 129 7.91 -13.85 -11.95
CA THR A 129 7.65 -13.76 -13.40
C THR A 129 8.72 -12.94 -14.11
N ARG A 130 9.18 -11.82 -13.53
CA ARG A 130 10.28 -11.01 -14.09
C ARG A 130 11.60 -11.76 -14.14
N LYS A 131 11.94 -12.53 -13.09
CA LYS A 131 13.14 -13.37 -13.07
C LYS A 131 13.10 -14.45 -14.15
N LYS A 132 11.96 -15.14 -14.30
CA LYS A 132 11.75 -16.16 -15.34
C LYS A 132 11.87 -15.58 -16.74
N ARG A 133 11.27 -14.40 -16.98
CA ARG A 133 11.38 -13.69 -18.25
C ARG A 133 12.83 -13.33 -18.58
N LYS A 134 13.61 -12.88 -17.59
CA LYS A 134 15.05 -12.62 -17.76
C LYS A 134 15.85 -13.87 -18.11
N ALA A 135 15.42 -15.04 -17.62
CA ALA A 135 15.98 -16.34 -17.96
C ALA A 135 15.45 -16.94 -19.29
N GLY A 136 14.66 -16.18 -20.07
CA GLY A 136 14.13 -16.61 -21.37
C GLY A 136 12.82 -17.40 -21.31
N ASN A 137 12.22 -17.58 -20.12
CA ASN A 137 10.93 -18.25 -19.99
C ASN A 137 9.78 -17.23 -19.90
N ASN A 138 8.96 -17.18 -20.95
CA ASN A 138 7.78 -16.32 -21.05
C ASN A 138 6.46 -17.03 -20.72
N GLY A 139 6.52 -18.23 -20.10
CA GLY A 139 5.33 -18.95 -19.66
C GLY A 139 4.56 -18.20 -18.59
N LYS A 140 3.24 -18.08 -18.77
CA LYS A 140 2.33 -17.64 -17.70
C LYS A 140 1.99 -18.85 -16.85
N ASN A 141 2.50 -18.83 -15.62
CA ASN A 141 2.21 -19.84 -14.62
C ASN A 141 1.23 -19.27 -13.60
N PHE A 142 0.45 -20.16 -13.00
CA PHE A 142 -0.52 -19.84 -11.97
C PHE A 142 -0.19 -20.65 -10.73
N ILE A 143 -0.46 -20.09 -9.55
CA ILE A 143 -0.18 -20.74 -8.27
C ILE A 143 -1.40 -21.54 -7.84
N GLU A 144 -2.54 -20.87 -7.78
CA GLU A 144 -3.80 -21.40 -7.28
C GLU A 144 -4.97 -20.94 -8.14
N GLY A 145 -6.14 -21.54 -7.95
CA GLY A 145 -7.30 -21.21 -8.75
C GLY A 145 -8.63 -21.54 -8.08
N TRP A 146 -9.68 -20.94 -8.60
CA TRP A 146 -11.05 -21.12 -8.15
C TRP A 146 -11.94 -21.36 -9.38
N VAL A 147 -12.74 -22.40 -9.30
CA VAL A 147 -13.69 -22.80 -10.33
C VAL A 147 -15.07 -22.80 -9.72
N GLU A 148 -15.97 -22.03 -10.32
CA GLU A 148 -17.38 -22.04 -9.96
C GLU A 148 -18.14 -23.03 -10.83
N PHE A 149 -18.82 -23.97 -10.20
CA PHE A 149 -19.81 -24.83 -10.83
C PHE A 149 -21.21 -24.24 -10.59
N ARG A 150 -22.10 -24.44 -11.58
CA ARG A 150 -23.50 -24.03 -11.47
C ARG A 150 -24.21 -24.66 -10.26
N ASP A 151 -23.84 -25.90 -9.94
CA ASP A 151 -24.48 -26.71 -8.90
C ASP A 151 -23.48 -27.14 -7.82
N LYS A 152 -23.76 -26.82 -6.55
CA LYS A 152 -22.93 -27.23 -5.39
C LYS A 152 -22.81 -28.75 -5.24
N ARG A 153 -23.83 -29.51 -5.64
CA ARG A 153 -23.82 -30.99 -5.60
C ARG A 153 -22.77 -31.56 -6.56
N VAL A 154 -22.69 -30.98 -7.77
CA VAL A 154 -21.68 -31.36 -8.76
C VAL A 154 -20.29 -30.96 -8.27
N ALA A 155 -20.13 -29.76 -7.70
CA ALA A 155 -18.87 -29.32 -7.11
C ALA A 155 -18.35 -30.30 -6.02
N LYS A 156 -19.21 -30.72 -5.09
CA LYS A 156 -18.88 -31.72 -4.06
C LYS A 156 -18.43 -33.04 -4.68
N ARG A 157 -19.19 -33.58 -5.64
CA ARG A 157 -18.86 -34.84 -6.33
C ARG A 157 -17.54 -34.73 -7.08
N VAL A 158 -17.33 -33.67 -7.85
CA VAL A 158 -16.09 -33.45 -8.61
C VAL A 158 -14.90 -33.36 -7.67
N ALA A 159 -15.01 -32.61 -6.57
CA ALA A 159 -13.94 -32.54 -5.58
C ALA A 159 -13.63 -33.92 -4.98
N ALA A 160 -14.65 -34.69 -4.57
CA ALA A 160 -14.45 -36.01 -3.98
C ALA A 160 -13.87 -37.04 -4.98
N SER A 161 -14.36 -37.06 -6.22
CA SER A 161 -13.95 -38.07 -7.22
C SER A 161 -12.65 -37.73 -7.95
N LEU A 162 -12.39 -36.45 -8.21
CA LEU A 162 -11.29 -36.03 -9.06
C LEU A 162 -10.05 -35.62 -8.24
N HIS A 163 -10.17 -35.35 -6.94
CA HIS A 163 -9.02 -35.08 -6.09
C HIS A 163 -8.03 -36.27 -6.09
N ASN A 164 -6.73 -35.96 -6.23
CA ASN A 164 -5.61 -36.91 -6.35
C ASN A 164 -5.65 -37.87 -7.56
N THR A 165 -6.46 -37.57 -8.57
CA THR A 165 -6.48 -38.34 -9.83
C THR A 165 -5.56 -37.70 -10.88
N PRO A 166 -5.01 -38.46 -11.83
CA PRO A 166 -4.20 -37.89 -12.91
C PRO A 166 -5.03 -36.95 -13.80
N MET A 167 -4.47 -35.81 -14.19
CA MET A 167 -5.20 -34.80 -14.99
C MET A 167 -5.68 -35.32 -16.34
N THR A 168 -4.94 -36.26 -16.91
CA THR A 168 -5.22 -36.81 -18.22
C THR A 168 -4.77 -38.26 -18.31
N ASN A 169 -5.52 -39.05 -19.08
CA ASN A 169 -5.17 -40.42 -19.43
C ASN A 169 -4.39 -40.50 -20.76
N ARG A 170 -4.10 -39.36 -21.40
CA ARG A 170 -3.44 -39.31 -22.71
C ARG A 170 -1.92 -39.35 -22.57
N LYS A 171 -1.31 -40.41 -23.12
CA LYS A 171 0.15 -40.66 -23.08
C LYS A 171 1.05 -39.54 -23.64
N ARG A 172 0.53 -38.71 -24.56
CA ARG A 172 1.27 -37.59 -25.18
C ARG A 172 0.89 -36.22 -24.61
N SER A 173 0.09 -36.17 -23.55
CA SER A 173 -0.30 -34.91 -22.94
C SER A 173 0.83 -34.33 -22.10
N GLN A 174 0.89 -33.00 -22.05
CA GLN A 174 1.85 -32.28 -21.20
C GLN A 174 1.56 -32.46 -19.70
N PHE A 175 0.32 -32.82 -19.35
CA PHE A 175 -0.16 -32.90 -17.96
C PHE A 175 -0.27 -34.35 -17.45
N ILE A 176 0.55 -35.27 -17.98
CA ILE A 176 0.44 -36.70 -17.64
C ILE A 176 0.93 -37.02 -16.23
N SER A 177 1.97 -36.30 -15.78
CA SER A 177 2.60 -36.51 -14.47
C SER A 177 1.87 -35.76 -13.36
N ASP A 178 0.96 -34.85 -13.70
CA ASP A 178 0.31 -33.98 -12.75
C ASP A 178 -1.01 -34.58 -12.25
N LEU A 179 -1.23 -34.45 -10.95
CA LEU A 179 -2.45 -34.85 -10.28
C LEU A 179 -3.35 -33.63 -10.03
N TRP A 180 -4.66 -33.86 -10.01
CA TRP A 180 -5.64 -32.88 -9.58
C TRP A 180 -5.55 -32.65 -8.06
N SER A 181 -5.37 -31.40 -7.65
CA SER A 181 -5.50 -30.98 -6.25
C SER A 181 -6.73 -30.08 -6.11
N LEU A 182 -7.87 -30.70 -5.85
CA LEU A 182 -9.19 -30.05 -5.77
C LEU A 182 -9.73 -30.06 -4.35
N LYS A 183 -10.33 -28.97 -3.89
CA LYS A 183 -11.02 -28.90 -2.60
C LYS A 183 -12.33 -28.13 -2.76
N TYR A 184 -13.45 -28.71 -2.33
CA TYR A 184 -14.72 -27.99 -2.26
C TYR A 184 -14.72 -27.01 -1.08
N LEU A 185 -15.24 -25.80 -1.29
CA LEU A 185 -15.35 -24.77 -0.26
C LEU A 185 -16.81 -24.63 0.15
N HIS A 186 -17.10 -25.03 1.38
CA HIS A 186 -18.44 -24.90 1.94
C HIS A 186 -18.80 -23.43 2.18
N ARG A 187 -20.04 -23.05 1.85
CA ARG A 187 -20.61 -21.69 2.04
C ARG A 187 -19.77 -20.56 1.42
N PHE A 188 -18.87 -20.88 0.50
CA PHE A 188 -18.02 -19.91 -0.16
C PHE A 188 -18.63 -19.48 -1.49
N GLN A 189 -18.90 -18.18 -1.62
CA GLN A 189 -19.44 -17.57 -2.82
C GLN A 189 -18.36 -16.79 -3.56
N TRP A 190 -18.57 -16.55 -4.86
CA TRP A 190 -17.58 -15.87 -5.69
C TRP A 190 -17.33 -14.43 -5.22
N CYS A 191 -18.37 -13.78 -4.69
CA CYS A 191 -18.28 -12.43 -4.14
C CYS A 191 -17.20 -12.33 -3.05
N HIS A 192 -17.08 -13.34 -2.18
CA HIS A 192 -16.06 -13.36 -1.13
C HIS A 192 -14.63 -13.39 -1.71
N LEU A 193 -14.41 -14.06 -2.84
CA LEU A 193 -13.12 -14.09 -3.51
C LEU A 193 -12.77 -12.70 -4.07
N SER A 194 -13.70 -12.10 -4.81
CA SER A 194 -13.48 -10.77 -5.40
C SER A 194 -13.35 -9.68 -4.34
N GLU A 195 -14.16 -9.75 -3.29
CA GLU A 195 -14.11 -8.81 -2.16
C GLU A 195 -12.75 -8.89 -1.47
N ARG A 196 -12.26 -10.10 -1.17
CA ARG A 196 -10.95 -10.27 -0.54
C ARG A 196 -9.82 -9.71 -1.40
N LEU A 197 -9.80 -10.02 -2.70
CA LEU A 197 -8.79 -9.50 -3.63
C LEU A 197 -8.84 -7.98 -3.75
N ALA A 198 -10.04 -7.40 -3.87
CA ALA A 198 -10.23 -5.96 -3.94
C ALA A 198 -9.78 -5.26 -2.64
N TYR A 199 -10.10 -5.85 -1.48
CA TYR A 199 -9.66 -5.34 -0.19
C TYR A 199 -8.12 -5.33 -0.08
N GLU A 200 -7.45 -6.42 -0.43
CA GLU A 200 -5.99 -6.48 -0.39
C GLU A 200 -5.34 -5.44 -1.31
N GLN A 201 -5.89 -5.27 -2.52
CA GLN A 201 -5.39 -4.29 -3.47
C GLN A 201 -5.62 -2.85 -3.01
N THR A 202 -6.80 -2.54 -2.46
CA THR A 202 -7.13 -1.20 -1.95
C THR A 202 -6.25 -0.83 -0.76
N VAL A 203 -6.05 -1.73 0.20
CA VAL A 203 -5.15 -1.50 1.34
C VAL A 203 -3.71 -1.26 0.87
N TYR A 204 -3.22 -2.07 -0.06
CA TYR A 204 -1.88 -1.88 -0.63
C TYR A 204 -1.73 -0.52 -1.32
N HIS A 205 -2.69 -0.15 -2.17
CA HIS A 205 -2.69 1.14 -2.86
C HIS A 205 -2.80 2.32 -1.89
N GLN A 206 -3.65 2.23 -0.86
CA GLN A 206 -3.78 3.26 0.16
C GLN A 206 -2.46 3.47 0.88
N ARG A 207 -1.81 2.38 1.34
CA ARG A 207 -0.50 2.45 1.98
C ARG A 207 0.53 3.11 1.06
N MET A 208 0.64 2.65 -0.18
CA MET A 208 1.57 3.23 -1.15
C MET A 208 1.30 4.73 -1.38
N ARG A 209 0.03 5.13 -1.50
CA ARG A 209 -0.36 6.54 -1.64
C ARG A 209 0.07 7.37 -0.43
N THR A 210 -0.12 6.85 0.79
CA THR A 210 0.32 7.55 2.01
C THR A 210 1.84 7.72 2.04
N GLU A 211 2.61 6.68 1.70
CA GLU A 211 4.08 6.73 1.65
C GLU A 211 4.56 7.74 0.58
N ILE A 212 3.97 7.73 -0.62
CA ILE A 212 4.26 8.72 -1.68
C ILE A 212 3.89 10.13 -1.22
N SER A 213 2.73 10.32 -0.57
CA SER A 213 2.29 11.64 -0.11
C SER A 213 3.21 12.22 0.96
N GLN A 214 3.77 11.37 1.82
CA GLN A 214 4.74 11.78 2.83
C GLN A 214 6.05 12.22 2.16
N ALA A 215 6.60 11.39 1.27
CA ALA A 215 7.84 11.72 0.56
C ALA A 215 7.70 13.00 -0.30
N LYS A 216 6.54 13.17 -0.95
CA LYS A 216 6.22 14.41 -1.69
C LYS A 216 6.14 15.61 -0.76
N ARG A 217 5.49 15.49 0.40
CA ARG A 217 5.40 16.58 1.39
C ARG A 217 6.77 17.02 1.89
N GLU A 218 7.64 16.07 2.22
CA GLU A 218 9.01 16.33 2.68
C GLU A 218 9.85 16.99 1.58
N THR A 219 9.78 16.47 0.35
CA THR A 219 10.49 17.03 -0.82
C THR A 219 10.01 18.43 -1.15
N ASN A 220 8.69 18.64 -1.21
CA ASN A 220 8.09 19.96 -1.48
C ASN A 220 8.45 20.97 -0.39
N PHE A 221 8.50 20.53 0.87
CA PHE A 221 8.93 21.37 1.99
C PHE A 221 10.39 21.80 1.84
N TYR A 222 11.28 20.89 1.42
CA TYR A 222 12.67 21.21 1.16
C TYR A 222 12.83 22.21 0.00
N LEU A 223 12.18 21.96 -1.13
CA LEU A 223 12.20 22.87 -2.29
C LEU A 223 11.71 24.27 -1.91
N ALA A 224 10.57 24.36 -1.24
CA ALA A 224 10.03 25.64 -0.77
C ALA A 224 10.96 26.34 0.21
N SER A 225 11.69 25.61 1.05
CA SER A 225 12.66 26.19 2.00
C SER A 225 13.91 26.71 1.30
N VAL A 226 14.42 26.00 0.28
CA VAL A 226 15.55 26.43 -0.54
C VAL A 226 15.18 27.68 -1.35
N GLU A 227 14.01 27.72 -1.98
CA GLU A 227 13.53 28.90 -2.71
C GLU A 227 13.36 30.11 -1.78
N LYS A 228 12.80 29.91 -0.58
CA LYS A 228 12.72 30.95 0.47
C LYS A 228 14.11 31.44 0.86
N SER A 229 15.08 30.56 1.04
CA SER A 229 16.47 30.95 1.34
C SER A 229 17.07 31.78 0.20
N GLN A 230 16.95 31.33 -1.05
CA GLN A 230 17.47 32.04 -2.21
C GLN A 230 16.81 33.42 -2.39
N THR A 231 15.50 33.52 -2.18
CA THR A 231 14.78 34.80 -2.27
C THR A 231 15.22 35.76 -1.15
N LEU A 232 15.37 35.27 0.09
CA LEU A 232 15.91 36.05 1.20
C LEU A 232 17.36 36.50 0.93
N ASP A 233 18.21 35.64 0.36
CA ASP A 233 19.58 36.01 -0.02
C ASP A 233 19.61 37.09 -1.10
N ARG A 234 18.73 36.99 -2.12
CA ARG A 234 18.58 38.03 -3.15
C ARG A 234 18.14 39.36 -2.54
N LEU A 235 17.20 39.33 -1.59
CA LEU A 235 16.75 40.51 -0.85
C LEU A 235 17.87 41.10 0.02
N ARG A 236 18.63 40.26 0.74
CA ARG A 236 19.77 40.66 1.57
C ARG A 236 20.84 41.37 0.74
N LYS A 237 21.21 40.79 -0.40
CA LYS A 237 22.16 41.40 -1.36
C LYS A 237 21.66 42.76 -1.89
N LYS A 238 20.36 42.90 -2.16
CA LYS A 238 19.76 44.20 -2.59
C LYS A 238 19.80 45.26 -1.48
N LYS A 239 19.52 44.89 -0.23
CA LYS A 239 19.57 45.80 0.93
C LYS A 239 20.99 46.25 1.25
N GLN A 240 21.95 45.33 1.20
CA GLN A 240 23.38 45.65 1.37
C GLN A 240 23.87 46.66 0.33
N LYS A 241 23.48 46.51 -0.95
CA LYS A 241 23.79 47.50 -2.00
C LYS A 241 23.18 48.88 -1.76
N LYS A 242 22.08 48.97 -1.02
CA LYS A 242 21.43 50.23 -0.63
C LYS A 242 21.97 50.83 0.68
N GLY A 243 22.94 50.17 1.33
CA GLY A 243 23.54 50.62 2.59
C GLY A 243 22.65 50.45 3.83
N GLU A 244 21.56 49.68 3.73
CA GLU A 244 20.61 49.47 4.82
C GLU A 244 21.06 48.30 5.71
N ALA A 245 21.20 48.53 7.03
CA ALA A 245 21.66 47.51 7.97
C ALA A 245 20.66 46.36 8.06
N VAL A 246 21.10 45.14 7.68
CA VAL A 246 20.30 43.93 7.80
C VAL A 246 20.27 43.51 9.27
N GLN A 247 19.22 43.91 9.98
CA GLN A 247 18.91 43.42 11.32
C GLN A 247 18.37 41.99 11.19
N ASP A 248 19.13 41.01 11.65
CA ASP A 248 18.62 39.66 11.82
C ASP A 248 17.57 39.70 12.94
N LYS A 249 16.30 39.44 12.61
CA LYS A 249 15.21 39.44 13.59
C LYS A 249 15.45 38.28 14.55
N SER A 250 15.86 38.59 15.79
CA SER A 250 15.82 37.64 16.89
C SER A 250 14.37 37.23 17.10
N TRP A 251 14.15 35.93 17.28
CA TRP A 251 12.83 35.42 17.60
C TRP A 251 12.53 35.83 19.05
N ASP A 252 11.90 36.98 19.22
CA ASP A 252 11.47 37.42 20.55
C ASP A 252 10.28 36.54 20.96
N PHE A 253 10.57 35.53 21.80
CA PHE A 253 9.52 34.71 22.41
C PHE A 253 8.75 35.61 23.37
N THR A 254 7.57 36.08 22.95
CA THR A 254 6.64 36.75 23.86
C THR A 254 6.11 35.72 24.85
N GLN A 255 6.83 35.54 25.95
CA GLN A 255 6.40 34.71 27.07
C GLN A 255 5.04 35.19 27.55
N ARG A 256 4.06 34.28 27.63
CA ARG A 256 2.76 34.59 28.23
C ARG A 256 3.00 35.07 29.66
N ARG A 257 2.38 36.20 30.02
CA ARG A 257 2.46 36.73 31.39
C ARG A 257 2.07 35.65 32.40
N THR A 258 2.89 35.49 33.43
CA THR A 258 2.67 34.50 34.49
C THR A 258 1.42 34.87 35.30
N GLU A 259 0.71 33.90 35.89
CA GLU A 259 -0.49 34.17 36.71
C GLU A 259 -0.23 35.19 37.83
N ASP A 260 0.98 35.19 38.39
CA ASP A 260 1.42 36.16 39.40
C ASP A 260 1.53 37.58 38.85
N GLU A 261 2.01 37.74 37.60
CA GLU A 261 2.07 39.03 36.92
C GLU A 261 0.66 39.56 36.63
N MET A 262 -0.25 38.68 36.20
CA MET A 262 -1.67 39.03 36.01
C MET A 262 -2.34 39.43 37.32
N ARG A 263 -2.02 38.76 38.43
CA ARG A 263 -2.59 39.04 39.76
C ARG A 263 -2.08 40.37 40.29
N LEU A 264 -0.78 40.64 40.17
CA LEU A 264 -0.15 41.90 40.57
C LEU A 264 -0.69 43.08 39.75
N GLU A 265 -0.87 42.91 38.44
CA GLU A 265 -1.43 43.96 37.58
C GLU A 265 -2.90 44.26 37.90
N LYS A 266 -3.72 43.24 38.17
CA LYS A 266 -5.10 43.41 38.65
C LYS A 266 -5.16 44.12 40.00
N MET A 267 -4.24 43.81 40.92
CA MET A 267 -4.17 44.48 42.23
C MET A 267 -3.65 45.92 42.14
N LYS A 268 -2.71 46.20 41.22
CA LYS A 268 -2.19 47.54 40.92
C LYS A 268 -3.27 48.43 40.28
N LYS A 269 -4.04 47.89 39.33
CA LYS A 269 -5.22 48.58 38.73
C LYS A 269 -6.33 48.86 39.74
N LYS A 270 -6.47 48.06 40.80
CA LYS A 270 -7.46 48.25 41.87
C LYS A 270 -7.02 49.22 42.98
N GLY A 271 -5.85 49.88 42.86
CA GLY A 271 -5.44 50.94 43.79
C GLY A 271 -5.23 50.49 45.24
N LEU A 272 -4.81 49.24 45.47
CA LEU A 272 -4.55 48.74 46.82
C LEU A 272 -3.29 49.36 47.43
N SER A 273 -3.41 49.88 48.66
CA SER A 273 -2.30 50.43 49.46
C SER A 273 -1.13 49.45 49.58
N LYS A 274 0.12 49.97 49.57
CA LYS A 274 1.38 49.20 49.63
C LYS A 274 1.39 48.12 50.73
N LYS A 275 0.74 48.37 51.87
CA LYS A 275 0.61 47.40 52.98
C LYS A 275 -0.21 46.16 52.61
N ASN A 276 -1.25 46.30 51.78
CA ASN A 276 -2.08 45.18 51.35
C ASN A 276 -1.40 44.35 50.25
N LEU A 277 -0.54 44.98 49.44
CA LEU A 277 0.29 44.31 48.45
C LEU A 277 1.32 43.39 49.12
N GLN A 278 2.01 43.90 50.13
CA GLN A 278 2.97 43.12 50.93
C GLN A 278 2.28 41.96 51.65
N LYS A 279 1.12 42.20 52.26
CA LYS A 279 0.34 41.15 52.93
C LYS A 279 -0.17 40.07 51.97
N ALA A 280 -0.51 40.43 50.72
CA ALA A 280 -0.90 39.48 49.69
C ALA A 280 0.30 38.65 49.19
N GLN A 281 1.47 39.28 49.03
CA GLN A 281 2.73 38.62 48.66
C GLN A 281 3.26 37.70 49.77
N GLU A 282 3.16 38.09 51.03
CA GLU A 282 3.49 37.25 52.19
C GLU A 282 2.52 36.06 52.30
N LYS A 283 1.23 36.28 52.06
CA LYS A 283 0.25 35.18 52.01
C LYS A 283 0.54 34.21 50.88
N SER A 284 0.86 34.68 49.69
CA SER A 284 1.21 33.79 48.56
C SER A 284 2.52 33.05 48.83
N LYS A 285 3.55 33.72 49.39
CA LYS A 285 4.79 33.07 49.81
C LYS A 285 4.57 32.02 50.90
N ALA A 286 3.76 32.31 51.91
CA ALA A 286 3.43 31.35 52.97
C ALA A 286 2.62 30.15 52.44
N ILE A 287 1.73 30.36 51.45
CA ILE A 287 1.01 29.27 50.76
C ILE A 287 2.00 28.44 49.92
N GLN A 288 2.96 29.08 49.26
CA GLN A 288 3.98 28.42 48.46
C GLN A 288 4.96 27.62 49.32
N GLU A 289 5.42 28.15 50.46
CA GLU A 289 6.25 27.43 51.44
C GLU A 289 5.50 26.23 52.05
N LYS A 290 4.21 26.39 52.37
CA LYS A 290 3.35 25.28 52.80
C LYS A 290 3.19 24.22 51.71
N ALA A 291 3.05 24.62 50.43
CA ALA A 291 2.99 23.68 49.31
C ALA A 291 4.34 23.00 49.04
N GLN A 292 5.46 23.70 49.25
CA GLN A 292 6.82 23.16 49.10
C GLN A 292 7.17 22.08 50.12
N SER A 293 6.52 22.08 51.29
CA SER A 293 6.74 21.06 52.33
C SER A 293 6.44 19.62 51.87
N ASN A 294 5.67 19.45 50.79
CA ASN A 294 5.38 18.15 50.18
C ASN A 294 6.20 17.85 48.92
N VAL A 295 7.03 18.79 48.44
CA VAL A 295 7.77 18.61 47.17
C VAL A 295 8.90 17.59 47.34
N SER A 296 9.55 17.51 48.50
CA SER A 296 10.55 16.46 48.78
C SER A 296 9.94 15.07 48.85
N LEU A 297 8.71 14.96 49.38
CA LEU A 297 7.95 13.73 49.51
C LEU A 297 7.43 13.27 48.13
N LEU A 298 6.89 14.20 47.34
CA LEU A 298 6.46 13.94 45.96
C LEU A 298 7.66 13.63 45.05
N ALA A 299 8.79 14.32 45.19
CA ALA A 299 10.01 13.97 44.47
C ALA A 299 10.44 12.55 44.82
N LYS A 300 10.39 12.13 46.09
CA LYS A 300 10.74 10.78 46.51
C LYS A 300 9.77 9.71 45.99
N ILE A 301 8.48 10.01 45.86
CA ILE A 301 7.45 9.10 45.32
C ILE A 301 7.56 8.97 43.79
N PHE A 302 7.81 10.08 43.08
CA PHE A 302 7.81 10.11 41.61
C PHE A 302 9.19 9.89 40.98
N SER A 303 10.28 10.00 41.73
CA SER A 303 11.64 9.66 41.25
C SER A 303 12.12 8.25 41.65
N SER A 304 11.47 7.57 42.61
CA SER A 304 11.83 6.21 43.02
C SER A 304 11.51 5.12 41.99
N GLY A 305 10.82 5.45 40.89
CA GLY A 305 10.52 4.52 39.80
C GLY A 305 11.52 4.53 38.65
N ARG A 306 12.60 5.32 38.70
CA ARG A 306 13.55 5.49 37.57
C ARG A 306 14.89 4.76 37.74
N SER A 307 15.04 3.89 38.73
CA SER A 307 16.27 3.12 38.95
C SER A 307 15.96 1.62 39.09
N LYS A 308 15.62 1.00 37.95
CA LYS A 308 15.82 -0.42 37.64
C LYS A 308 15.42 -0.64 36.18
N ASP A 309 16.35 -0.33 35.30
CA ASP A 309 16.71 -1.08 34.09
C ASP A 309 18.13 -0.66 33.70
#